data_AF-A0A2D9UEV6-F1
#
_entry.id   AF-A0A2D9UEV6-F1
#
_cell.length_a   1.000
_cell.length_b   1.000
_cell.length_c   1.000
_cell.angle_alpha   90.00
_cell.angle_beta   90.00
_cell.angle_gamma   90.00
#
_symmetry.space_group_name_H-M   'P 1'
#
loop_
_entity.id
_entity.type
_entity.pdbx_description
1 polymer ?
#
loop_
_entity_poly.entity_id
_entity_poly.type
_entity_poly.pdbx_seq_one_letter_code
_entity_poly.pdbx_strand_id
1 'polypeptide(L)'
;MKYVAKDDVPNYPLLKFCGNAIVVDDVQKVSSCCKQILNCSVIGFDTETKPAFQKGVSYNISLLQLSANDQVFLFRIDKIGFHNAIIDILENPDIVKVGIDLKNDLVGLKKIQKFEERNFIDLNALAINKGYKSIGAVKLCIMLLGYRISKKQRLSDWSVNKLSDAQIEYAAIDAWICPKILNSFKTKSLYP
;
A
#
# COMPACT_ATOMS: atom_id res chain seq x y z
N MET A 1 -5.51 19.89 10.95
CA MET A 1 -4.10 20.31 10.75
C MET A 1 -3.67 20.02 9.31
N LYS A 2 -2.91 20.90 8.64
CA LYS A 2 -2.52 20.72 7.20
C LYS A 2 -1.01 20.54 6.96
N TYR A 3 -0.24 20.48 8.04
CA TYR A 3 1.19 20.24 8.04
C TYR A 3 1.62 19.73 9.43
N VAL A 4 2.61 18.84 9.47
CA VAL A 4 3.25 18.33 10.68
C VAL A 4 4.76 18.53 10.52
N ALA A 5 5.46 19.11 11.50
CA ALA A 5 6.92 19.23 11.40
C ALA A 5 7.58 17.85 11.55
N LYS A 6 8.83 17.69 11.11
CA LYS A 6 9.54 16.41 11.27
C LYS A 6 9.72 16.07 12.76
N ASP A 7 10.01 17.08 13.56
CA ASP A 7 10.30 16.93 14.99
C ASP A 7 9.05 16.64 15.82
N ASP A 8 7.86 16.91 15.27
CA ASP A 8 6.58 16.59 15.92
C ASP A 8 6.15 15.13 15.70
N VAL A 9 6.71 14.44 14.69
CA VAL A 9 6.30 13.07 14.34
C VAL A 9 6.34 12.11 15.54
N PRO A 10 7.38 12.09 16.39
CA PRO A 10 7.44 11.19 17.55
C PRO A 10 6.33 11.41 18.58
N ASN A 11 5.71 12.60 18.61
CA ASN A 11 4.67 12.95 19.59
C ASN A 11 3.33 12.27 19.32
N TYR A 12 3.15 11.68 18.13
CA TYR A 12 1.92 10.97 17.77
C TYR A 12 2.00 9.50 18.16
N PRO A 13 0.87 8.88 18.58
CA PRO A 13 0.82 7.47 18.88
C PRO A 13 1.17 6.62 17.65
N LEU A 14 1.94 5.56 17.87
CA LEU A 14 2.24 4.59 16.81
C LEU A 14 0.99 3.76 16.50
N LEU A 15 0.56 3.76 15.24
CA LEU A 15 -0.50 2.91 14.75
C LEU A 15 -0.09 1.45 14.91
N LYS A 16 -0.99 0.64 15.46
CA LYS A 16 -0.89 -0.82 15.46
C LYS A 16 -1.86 -1.37 14.44
N PHE A 17 -1.45 -2.39 13.70
CA PHE A 17 -2.35 -3.08 12.79
C PHE A 17 -3.37 -3.89 13.60
N CYS A 18 -4.66 -3.69 13.34
CA CYS A 18 -5.75 -4.45 13.97
C CYS A 18 -6.59 -5.25 12.96
N GLY A 19 -6.15 -5.32 11.70
CA GLY A 19 -6.77 -6.16 10.67
C GLY A 19 -6.17 -7.56 10.63
N ASN A 20 -6.49 -8.29 9.55
CA ASN A 20 -5.93 -9.61 9.28
C ASN A 20 -5.04 -9.57 8.02
N ALA A 21 -3.78 -9.96 8.15
CA ALA A 21 -2.83 -10.03 7.03
C ALA A 21 -2.72 -11.46 6.51
N ILE A 22 -2.92 -11.65 5.21
CA ILE A 22 -2.87 -12.94 4.53
C ILE A 22 -1.68 -12.92 3.58
N VAL A 23 -0.65 -13.70 3.88
CA VAL A 23 0.48 -13.91 2.97
C VAL A 23 0.08 -14.87 1.87
N VAL A 24 0.17 -14.42 0.61
CA VAL A 24 -0.16 -15.19 -0.59
C VAL A 24 1.14 -15.52 -1.31
N ASP A 25 1.74 -16.63 -0.89
CA ASP A 25 3.00 -17.22 -1.39
C ASP A 25 2.80 -18.55 -2.12
N ASP A 26 1.55 -18.97 -2.27
CA ASP A 26 1.13 -20.18 -2.98
C ASP A 26 0.15 -19.79 -4.10
N VAL A 27 0.48 -20.21 -5.32
CA VAL A 27 -0.31 -19.97 -6.54
C VAL A 27 -1.76 -20.43 -6.38
N GLN A 28 -2.00 -21.51 -5.63
CA GLN A 28 -3.35 -22.04 -5.42
C GLN A 28 -4.25 -21.09 -4.64
N LYS A 29 -3.68 -20.20 -3.81
CA LYS A 29 -4.43 -19.22 -3.01
C LYS A 29 -4.78 -17.95 -3.79
N VAL A 30 -4.13 -17.70 -4.93
CA VAL A 30 -4.26 -16.42 -5.66
C VAL A 30 -5.70 -16.17 -6.07
N SER A 31 -6.35 -17.14 -6.73
CA SER A 31 -7.72 -16.96 -7.23
C SER A 31 -8.73 -16.70 -6.11
N SER A 32 -8.66 -17.42 -4.99
CA SER A 32 -9.59 -17.24 -3.88
C SER A 32 -9.40 -15.90 -3.15
N CYS A 33 -8.15 -15.43 -3.03
CA CYS A 33 -7.85 -14.10 -2.48
C CYS A 33 -8.35 -12.98 -3.41
N CYS A 34 -8.08 -13.09 -4.72
CA CYS A 34 -8.57 -12.13 -5.71
C CYS A 34 -10.11 -12.03 -5.72
N LYS A 35 -10.83 -13.15 -5.61
CA LYS A 35 -12.29 -13.15 -5.49
C LYS A 35 -12.80 -12.36 -4.28
N GLN A 36 -12.10 -12.39 -3.15
CA GLN A 36 -12.49 -11.60 -1.98
C GLN A 36 -12.29 -10.10 -2.23
N ILE A 37 -11.17 -9.73 -2.87
CA ILE A 37 -10.86 -8.33 -3.21
C ILE A 37 -11.86 -7.76 -4.21
N LEU A 38 -12.28 -8.55 -5.20
CA LEU A 38 -13.26 -8.15 -6.23
C LEU A 38 -14.63 -7.75 -5.66
N ASN A 39 -14.95 -8.15 -4.42
CA ASN A 39 -16.20 -7.76 -3.75
C ASN A 39 -16.12 -6.36 -3.11
N CYS A 40 -14.99 -5.66 -3.21
CA CYS A 40 -14.78 -4.35 -2.61
C CYS A 40 -14.73 -3.25 -3.68
N SER A 41 -15.41 -2.13 -3.43
CA SER A 41 -15.40 -0.98 -4.34
C SER A 41 -14.18 -0.07 -4.16
N VAL A 42 -13.52 -0.13 -3.00
CA VAL A 42 -12.30 0.64 -2.69
C VAL A 42 -11.31 -0.28 -2.00
N ILE A 43 -10.10 -0.33 -2.52
CA ILE A 43 -9.00 -1.14 -1.98
C ILE A 43 -7.76 -0.28 -1.81
N GLY A 44 -6.96 -0.59 -0.79
CA GLY A 44 -5.64 0.01 -0.64
C GLY A 44 -4.61 -0.74 -1.47
N PHE A 45 -3.60 -0.02 -1.94
CA PHE A 45 -2.54 -0.52 -2.80
C PHE A 45 -1.20 0.01 -2.31
N ASP A 46 -0.20 -0.87 -2.25
CA ASP A 46 1.21 -0.53 -2.07
C ASP A 46 2.08 -1.60 -2.74
N THR A 47 3.39 -1.34 -2.92
CA THR A 47 4.36 -2.36 -3.34
C THR A 47 5.67 -2.27 -2.58
N GLU A 48 6.38 -3.39 -2.48
CA GLU A 48 7.69 -3.45 -1.85
C GLU A 48 8.72 -4.21 -2.71
N THR A 49 9.94 -3.69 -2.71
CA THR A 49 11.06 -4.17 -3.54
C THR A 49 12.31 -4.29 -2.70
N LYS A 50 13.12 -5.34 -2.93
CA LYS A 50 14.45 -5.42 -2.33
C LYS A 50 15.28 -4.17 -2.67
N PRO A 51 15.93 -3.51 -1.68
CA PRO A 51 16.75 -2.35 -1.96
C PRO A 51 17.98 -2.72 -2.80
N ALA A 52 18.30 -1.87 -3.79
CA ALA A 52 19.56 -1.92 -4.52
C ALA A 52 20.54 -0.91 -3.93
N PHE A 53 21.68 -1.39 -3.43
CA PHE A 53 22.74 -0.53 -2.87
C PHE A 53 23.87 -0.22 -3.87
N GLN A 54 23.85 -0.86 -5.04
CA GLN A 54 24.82 -0.64 -6.12
C GLN A 54 24.20 0.17 -7.25
N LYS A 55 24.93 1.16 -7.76
CA LYS A 55 24.48 2.01 -8.87
C LYS A 55 24.23 1.17 -10.12
N GLY A 56 23.07 1.35 -10.74
CA GLY A 56 22.67 0.63 -11.96
C GLY A 56 22.00 -0.73 -11.72
N VAL A 57 21.94 -1.20 -10.46
CA VAL A 57 21.17 -2.39 -10.09
C VAL A 57 19.74 -1.98 -9.71
N SER A 58 18.76 -2.74 -10.19
CA SER A 58 17.36 -2.62 -9.77
C SER A 58 16.73 -4.00 -9.71
N TYR A 59 15.83 -4.21 -8.75
CA TYR A 59 15.08 -5.44 -8.60
C TYR A 59 13.63 -5.24 -9.03
N ASN A 60 12.99 -6.34 -9.42
CA ASN A 60 11.55 -6.36 -9.63
C ASN A 60 10.81 -6.31 -8.29
N ILE A 61 9.56 -5.84 -8.34
CA ILE A 61 8.66 -5.84 -7.18
C ILE A 61 8.57 -7.25 -6.61
N SER A 62 8.81 -7.37 -5.31
CA SER A 62 8.79 -8.64 -4.60
C SER A 62 7.45 -8.89 -3.92
N LEU A 63 6.78 -7.82 -3.49
CA LEU A 63 5.53 -7.88 -2.75
C LEU A 63 4.55 -6.83 -3.28
N LEU A 64 3.29 -7.24 -3.49
CA LEU A 64 2.16 -6.37 -3.77
C LEU A 64 1.16 -6.49 -2.61
N GLN A 65 0.75 -5.36 -2.06
CA GLN A 65 -0.20 -5.30 -0.95
C GLN A 65 -1.54 -4.77 -1.45
N LEU A 66 -2.60 -5.54 -1.22
CA LEU A 66 -3.96 -5.10 -1.51
C LEU A 66 -4.81 -5.19 -0.24
N SER A 67 -5.33 -4.06 0.25
CA SER A 67 -6.23 -4.05 1.39
C SER A 67 -7.70 -4.06 0.94
N ALA A 68 -8.50 -4.93 1.53
CA ALA A 68 -9.94 -5.05 1.26
C ALA A 68 -10.64 -5.11 2.62
N ASN A 69 -11.37 -4.05 2.96
CA ASN A 69 -11.92 -3.85 4.31
C ASN A 69 -10.83 -3.93 5.39
N ASP A 70 -10.94 -4.87 6.34
CA ASP A 70 -9.96 -5.12 7.40
C ASP A 70 -9.00 -6.28 7.10
N GLN A 71 -9.02 -6.80 5.87
CA GLN A 71 -8.05 -7.78 5.40
C GLN A 71 -6.98 -7.10 4.52
N VAL A 72 -5.74 -7.59 4.61
CA VAL A 72 -4.67 -7.19 3.69
C VAL A 72 -4.03 -8.43 3.10
N PHE A 73 -4.04 -8.50 1.78
CA PHE A 73 -3.44 -9.59 1.00
C PHE A 73 -2.03 -9.17 0.58
N LEU A 74 -1.04 -9.95 1.01
CA LEU A 74 0.37 -9.73 0.74
C LEU A 74 0.81 -10.72 -0.34
N PHE A 75 0.63 -10.35 -1.60
CA PHE A 75 0.98 -11.18 -2.77
C PHE A 75 2.49 -11.17 -2.98
N ARG A 76 3.12 -12.32 -2.76
CA ARG A 76 4.56 -12.54 -2.95
C ARG A 76 4.89 -12.69 -4.44
N ILE A 77 4.88 -11.59 -5.18
CA ILE A 77 5.11 -11.56 -6.64
C ILE A 77 6.39 -12.29 -7.05
N ASP A 78 7.43 -12.25 -6.22
CA ASP A 78 8.69 -12.98 -6.45
C ASP A 78 8.58 -14.52 -6.32
N LYS A 79 7.52 -15.02 -5.68
CA LYS A 79 7.26 -16.46 -5.47
C LYS A 79 6.15 -17.00 -6.35
N ILE A 80 5.03 -16.27 -6.44
CA ILE A 80 3.86 -16.70 -7.20
C ILE A 80 3.85 -16.16 -8.63
N GLY A 81 4.61 -15.10 -8.92
CA GLY A 81 4.49 -14.37 -10.18
C GLY A 81 3.30 -13.41 -10.20
N PHE A 82 3.13 -12.70 -11.33
CA PHE A 82 2.11 -11.67 -11.47
C PHE A 82 0.93 -12.17 -12.32
N HIS A 83 -0.02 -12.83 -11.66
CA HIS A 83 -1.12 -13.53 -12.30
C HIS A 83 -2.19 -12.61 -12.88
N ASN A 84 -2.87 -13.07 -13.95
CA ASN A 84 -3.99 -12.37 -14.57
C ASN A 84 -5.12 -12.03 -13.58
N ALA A 85 -5.41 -12.88 -12.59
CA ALA A 85 -6.41 -12.58 -11.57
C ALA A 85 -6.09 -11.34 -10.71
N ILE A 86 -4.80 -11.00 -10.57
CA ILE A 86 -4.36 -9.75 -9.92
C ILE A 86 -4.54 -8.60 -10.90
N ILE A 87 -4.13 -8.78 -12.17
CA ILE A 87 -4.28 -7.78 -13.23
C ILE A 87 -5.75 -7.40 -13.40
N ASP A 88 -6.68 -8.35 -13.41
CA ASP A 88 -8.12 -8.13 -13.49
C ASP A 88 -8.58 -7.12 -12.43
N ILE A 89 -8.04 -7.16 -11.20
CA ILE A 89 -8.34 -6.17 -10.15
C ILE A 89 -7.77 -4.78 -10.48
N LEU A 90 -6.53 -4.72 -10.96
CA LEU A 90 -5.85 -3.45 -11.28
C LEU A 90 -6.47 -2.77 -12.50
N GLU A 91 -6.97 -3.55 -13.47
CA GLU A 91 -7.67 -3.08 -14.65
C GLU A 91 -9.18 -2.86 -14.44
N ASN A 92 -9.75 -3.34 -13.32
CA ASN A 92 -11.18 -3.18 -13.06
C ASN A 92 -11.54 -1.69 -12.80
N PRO A 93 -12.36 -1.04 -13.65
CA PRO A 93 -12.76 0.35 -13.46
C PRO A 93 -13.71 0.58 -12.28
N ASP A 94 -14.43 -0.45 -11.84
CA ASP A 94 -15.41 -0.37 -10.75
C ASP A 94 -14.75 -0.43 -9.36
N ILE A 95 -13.45 -0.76 -9.31
CA ILE A 95 -12.67 -0.83 -8.08
C ILE A 95 -11.68 0.33 -8.05
N VAL A 96 -11.82 1.19 -7.03
CA VAL A 96 -10.87 2.27 -6.75
C VAL A 96 -9.64 1.68 -6.07
N LYS A 97 -8.46 1.85 -6.66
CA LYS A 97 -7.17 1.49 -6.04
C LYS A 97 -6.52 2.74 -5.44
N VAL A 98 -6.27 2.73 -4.15
CA VAL A 98 -5.79 3.91 -3.42
C VAL A 98 -4.42 3.63 -2.83
N GLY A 99 -3.43 4.48 -3.12
CA GLY A 99 -2.10 4.38 -2.51
C GLY A 99 -1.39 5.73 -2.41
N ILE A 100 -0.09 5.70 -2.14
CA ILE A 100 0.72 6.89 -1.84
C ILE A 100 1.99 6.84 -2.67
N ASP A 101 2.21 7.83 -3.56
CA ASP A 101 3.39 7.90 -4.44
C ASP A 101 3.46 6.75 -5.48
N LEU A 102 2.31 6.43 -6.09
CA LEU A 102 2.04 5.23 -6.89
C LEU A 102 2.86 5.09 -8.18
N LYS A 103 3.51 6.16 -8.63
CA LYS A 103 4.10 6.23 -9.97
C LYS A 103 5.15 5.14 -10.19
N ASN A 104 6.04 4.94 -9.22
CA ASN A 104 7.12 3.97 -9.34
C ASN A 104 6.61 2.54 -9.19
N ASP A 105 5.59 2.32 -8.36
CA ASP A 105 4.94 1.02 -8.18
C ASP A 105 4.32 0.52 -9.49
N LEU A 106 3.52 1.37 -10.15
CA LEU A 106 2.86 1.04 -11.42
C LEU A 106 3.88 0.78 -12.53
N VAL A 107 4.92 1.61 -12.62
CA VAL A 107 6.04 1.39 -13.56
C VAL A 107 6.75 0.06 -13.26
N GLY A 108 6.96 -0.27 -11.99
CA GLY A 108 7.58 -1.51 -11.55
C GLY A 108 6.77 -2.74 -11.94
N LEU A 109 5.45 -2.73 -11.69
CA LEU A 109 4.57 -3.85 -12.04
C LEU A 109 4.47 -4.04 -13.55
N LYS A 110 4.37 -2.93 -14.31
CA LYS A 110 4.31 -2.96 -15.78
C LYS A 110 5.57 -3.51 -16.46
N LYS A 111 6.72 -3.48 -15.78
CA LYS A 111 7.94 -4.16 -16.25
C LYS A 111 7.84 -5.68 -16.14
N ILE A 112 7.05 -6.19 -15.19
CA ILE A 112 6.84 -7.63 -15.00
C ILE A 112 5.83 -8.13 -16.03
N GLN A 113 4.67 -7.49 -16.11
CA GLN A 113 3.64 -7.79 -17.11
C GLN A 113 2.87 -6.51 -17.44
N LYS A 114 2.56 -6.30 -18.72
CA LYS A 114 1.77 -5.14 -19.15
C LYS A 114 0.31 -5.27 -18.68
N PHE A 115 -0.26 -4.15 -18.24
CA PHE A 115 -1.67 -3.98 -17.92
C PHE A 115 -2.04 -2.50 -18.02
N GLU A 116 -3.33 -2.22 -18.10
CA GLU A 116 -3.95 -0.89 -18.12
C GLU A 116 -4.47 -0.52 -16.73
N GLU A 117 -3.78 0.37 -16.02
CA GLU A 117 -4.20 0.85 -14.71
C GLU A 117 -5.53 1.63 -14.81
N ARG A 118 -6.57 1.16 -14.13
CA ARG A 118 -7.88 1.84 -14.09
C ARG A 118 -8.21 2.30 -12.68
N ASN A 119 -8.79 3.50 -12.55
CA ASN A 119 -9.34 4.01 -11.28
C ASN A 119 -8.36 4.00 -10.09
N PHE A 120 -7.13 4.45 -10.33
CA PHE A 120 -6.13 4.68 -9.27
C PHE A 120 -6.22 6.09 -8.70
N ILE A 121 -6.09 6.21 -7.38
CA ILE A 121 -6.03 7.48 -6.66
C ILE A 121 -4.71 7.53 -5.89
N ASP A 122 -3.86 8.49 -6.26
CA ASP A 122 -2.68 8.85 -5.49
C ASP A 122 -3.07 9.86 -4.39
N LEU A 123 -2.91 9.46 -3.13
CA LEU A 123 -3.26 10.28 -1.98
C LEU A 123 -2.34 11.48 -1.78
N ASN A 124 -1.06 11.44 -2.22
CA ASN A 124 -0.19 12.61 -2.17
C ASN A 124 -0.70 13.68 -3.14
N ALA A 125 -1.04 13.29 -4.37
CA ALA A 125 -1.61 14.21 -5.36
C ALA A 125 -2.95 14.79 -4.87
N LEU A 126 -3.84 13.94 -4.33
CA LEU A 126 -5.10 14.37 -3.75
C LEU A 126 -4.91 15.34 -2.57
N ALA A 127 -3.95 15.06 -1.69
CA ALA A 127 -3.65 15.91 -0.54
C ALA A 127 -3.16 17.30 -0.97
N ILE A 128 -2.26 17.38 -1.96
CA ILE A 128 -1.79 18.64 -2.54
C ILE A 128 -2.98 19.43 -3.11
N ASN A 129 -3.85 18.79 -3.88
CA ASN A 129 -5.05 19.43 -4.44
C ASN A 129 -6.02 19.96 -3.37
N LYS A 130 -6.02 19.37 -2.16
CA LYS A 130 -6.80 19.84 -1.00
C LYS A 130 -6.06 20.88 -0.13
N GLY A 131 -4.90 21.34 -0.56
CA GLY A 131 -4.09 22.36 0.10
C GLY A 131 -3.30 21.85 1.31
N TYR A 132 -3.05 20.53 1.40
CA TYR A 132 -2.13 19.96 2.39
C TYR A 132 -0.70 20.04 1.87
N LYS A 133 0.26 20.23 2.78
CA LYS A 133 1.69 20.05 2.46
C LYS A 133 2.00 18.55 2.51
N SER A 134 1.92 17.89 1.37
CA SER A 134 2.19 16.45 1.28
C SER A 134 3.68 16.14 1.35
N ILE A 135 4.05 15.08 2.07
CA ILE A 135 5.44 14.56 2.12
C ILE A 135 5.53 13.01 2.26
N GLY A 136 4.46 12.29 1.95
CA GLY A 136 4.38 10.83 2.06
C GLY A 136 3.62 10.28 3.27
N ALA A 137 3.56 8.95 3.35
CA ALA A 137 2.59 8.19 4.15
C ALA A 137 2.53 8.57 5.64
N VAL A 138 3.68 8.70 6.31
CA VAL A 138 3.72 9.05 7.74
C VAL A 138 2.98 10.34 8.05
N LYS A 139 3.22 11.42 7.30
CA LYS A 139 2.57 12.71 7.62
C LYS A 139 1.12 12.75 7.16
N LEU A 140 0.78 12.08 6.05
CA LEU A 140 -0.63 11.92 5.68
C LEU A 140 -1.41 11.16 6.75
N CYS A 141 -0.87 10.05 7.24
CA CYS A 141 -1.49 9.28 8.32
C CYS A 141 -1.68 10.13 9.58
N ILE A 142 -0.67 10.89 10.01
CA ILE A 142 -0.80 11.78 11.17
C ILE A 142 -1.87 12.85 10.93
N MET A 143 -1.81 13.56 9.81
CA MET A 143 -2.71 14.69 9.56
C MET A 143 -4.18 14.29 9.41
N LEU A 144 -4.46 13.07 8.95
CA LEU A 144 -5.81 12.63 8.58
C LEU A 144 -6.38 11.58 9.54
N LEU A 145 -5.52 10.83 10.25
CA LEU A 145 -5.91 9.75 11.16
C LEU A 145 -5.37 9.94 12.59
N GLY A 146 -4.46 10.89 12.84
CA GLY A 146 -3.93 11.15 14.19
C GLY A 146 -2.83 10.18 14.67
N TYR A 147 -2.42 9.23 13.83
CA TYR A 147 -1.39 8.24 14.17
C TYR A 147 -0.16 8.36 13.29
N ARG A 148 1.02 8.06 13.85
CA ARG A 148 2.23 7.82 13.05
C ARG A 148 2.33 6.35 12.68
N ILE A 149 2.97 6.05 11.56
CA ILE A 149 3.34 4.69 11.14
C ILE A 149 4.86 4.50 11.22
N SER A 150 5.30 3.25 11.36
CA SER A 150 6.72 2.90 11.40
C SER A 150 7.32 2.98 9.99
N LYS A 151 8.62 3.30 9.88
CA LYS A 151 9.40 3.23 8.62
C LYS A 151 10.47 2.12 8.64
N LYS A 152 10.49 1.31 9.71
CA LYS A 152 11.62 0.41 10.00
C LYS A 152 11.85 -0.67 8.96
N GLN A 153 10.81 -1.11 8.25
CA GLN A 153 10.91 -2.21 7.28
C GLN A 153 10.97 -1.75 5.82
N ARG A 154 10.90 -0.44 5.56
CA ARG A 154 10.91 0.12 4.19
C ARG A 154 12.13 -0.28 3.36
N LEU A 155 13.27 -0.51 4.01
CA LEU A 155 14.52 -0.89 3.35
C LEU A 155 14.91 -2.34 3.68
N SER A 156 13.93 -3.18 4.00
CA SER A 156 14.16 -4.61 4.27
C SER A 156 14.35 -5.38 2.96
N ASP A 157 14.95 -6.56 3.06
CA ASP A 157 14.97 -7.48 1.93
C ASP A 157 13.58 -8.14 1.81
N TRP A 158 12.78 -7.69 0.85
CA TRP A 158 11.45 -8.20 0.57
C TRP A 158 11.44 -9.49 -0.29
N SER A 159 12.62 -9.95 -0.73
CA SER A 159 12.77 -11.21 -1.48
C SER A 159 13.05 -12.43 -0.59
N VAL A 160 13.12 -12.24 0.73
CA VAL A 160 13.37 -13.31 1.72
C VAL A 160 12.36 -14.45 1.58
N ASN A 161 12.80 -15.68 1.87
CA ASN A 161 11.93 -16.85 1.72
C ASN A 161 10.66 -16.76 2.58
N LYS A 162 10.79 -16.31 3.83
CA LYS A 162 9.67 -16.11 4.75
C LYS A 162 9.73 -14.68 5.29
N LEU A 163 8.61 -13.96 5.21
CA LEU A 163 8.49 -12.64 5.83
C LEU A 163 8.44 -12.79 7.34
N SER A 164 9.11 -11.88 8.05
CA SER A 164 8.95 -11.74 9.50
C SER A 164 7.63 -11.05 9.86
N ASP A 165 7.15 -11.25 11.10
CA ASP A 165 5.94 -10.59 11.59
C ASP A 165 6.02 -9.06 11.47
N ALA A 166 7.22 -8.49 11.70
CA ALA A 166 7.44 -7.05 11.55
C ALA A 166 7.30 -6.58 10.09
N GLN A 167 7.76 -7.37 9.12
CA GLN A 167 7.56 -7.08 7.68
C GLN A 167 6.08 -7.20 7.31
N ILE A 168 5.40 -8.23 7.80
CA ILE A 168 3.97 -8.45 7.55
C ILE A 168 3.15 -7.28 8.10
N GLU A 169 3.38 -6.88 9.36
CA GLU A 169 2.67 -5.77 9.99
C GLU A 169 2.92 -4.46 9.25
N TYR A 170 4.17 -4.15 8.92
CA TYR A 170 4.53 -2.95 8.17
C TYR A 170 3.82 -2.90 6.81
N ALA A 171 3.96 -3.95 6.00
CA ALA A 171 3.38 -4.03 4.66
C ALA A 171 1.84 -3.98 4.73
N ALA A 172 1.25 -4.61 5.74
CA ALA A 172 -0.18 -4.56 5.95
C ALA A 172 -0.66 -3.13 6.23
N ILE A 173 0.03 -2.39 7.08
CA ILE A 173 -0.31 -1.00 7.43
C ILE A 173 -0.29 -0.11 6.18
N ASP A 174 0.73 -0.20 5.34
CA ASP A 174 0.91 0.72 4.20
C ASP A 174 -0.26 0.66 3.20
N ALA A 175 -0.80 -0.53 2.91
CA ALA A 175 -2.04 -0.65 2.13
C ALA A 175 -3.30 -0.37 2.95
N TRP A 176 -3.37 -0.76 4.23
CA TRP A 176 -4.58 -0.68 5.05
C TRP A 176 -5.02 0.74 5.42
N ILE A 177 -4.07 1.66 5.56
CA ILE A 177 -4.37 3.07 5.88
C ILE A 177 -4.93 3.84 4.69
N CYS A 178 -4.65 3.42 3.45
CA CYS A 178 -4.94 4.21 2.26
C CYS A 178 -6.45 4.48 2.06
N PRO A 179 -7.35 3.48 2.14
CA PRO A 179 -8.79 3.72 2.08
C PRO A 179 -9.31 4.60 3.24
N LYS A 180 -8.70 4.49 4.44
CA LYS A 180 -9.07 5.29 5.61
C LYS A 180 -8.71 6.76 5.44
N ILE A 181 -7.52 7.04 4.90
CA ILE A 181 -7.10 8.39 4.53
C ILE A 181 -8.03 8.96 3.46
N LEU A 182 -8.36 8.19 2.41
CA LEU A 182 -9.31 8.62 1.38
C LEU A 182 -10.67 8.98 1.99
N ASN A 183 -11.17 8.15 2.91
CA ASN A 183 -12.45 8.41 3.57
C ASN A 183 -12.41 9.69 4.42
N SER A 184 -11.32 9.93 5.15
CA SER A 184 -11.11 11.15 5.95
C SER A 184 -11.18 12.42 5.07
N PHE A 185 -10.69 12.37 3.83
CA PHE A 185 -10.84 13.47 2.87
C PHE A 185 -12.29 13.75 2.42
N LYS A 186 -13.20 12.76 2.51
CA LYS A 186 -14.61 12.89 2.12
C LYS A 186 -15.47 13.42 3.27
N THR A 187 -15.23 12.93 4.49
CA THR A 187 -16.11 13.20 5.64
C THR A 187 -15.85 14.53 6.35
N LYS A 188 -14.80 15.29 5.95
CA LYS A 188 -14.34 16.54 6.60
C LYS A 188 -14.07 16.43 8.11
N SER A 189 -14.18 15.23 8.68
CA SER A 189 -14.04 15.00 10.11
C SER A 189 -12.60 14.58 10.34
N LEU A 190 -11.82 15.50 10.89
CA LEU A 190 -10.59 15.17 11.59
C LEU A 190 -10.97 14.08 12.60
N TYR A 191 -10.50 12.84 12.39
CA TYR A 191 -10.56 11.86 13.47
C TYR A 191 -9.84 12.49 14.66
N PRO A 192 -10.49 12.56 15.83
CA PRO A 192 -9.97 13.28 17.00
C PRO A 192 -8.62 12.73 17.47
#